data_AF-A0A2P6G9H7-F1
#
_entry.id   AF-A0A2P6G9H7-F1
#
_cell.length_a   1.000
_cell.length_b   1.000
_cell.length_c   1.000
_cell.angle_alpha   90.00
_cell.angle_beta   90.00
_cell.angle_gamma   90.00
#
_symmetry.space_group_name_H-M   'P 1'
#
loop_
_entity.id
_entity.type
_entity.pdbx_description
1 polymer ?
#
loop_
_entity_poly.entity_id
_entity_poly.type
_entity_poly.pdbx_seq_one_letter_code
_entity_poly.pdbx_strand_id
1 'polypeptide(L)'
;DALNNGSRIIKMSEIRDKGAENIWNHMPNGEDCYVTIDIDAYDMSLVPGCISAEPNGFYFDELQKALKSLNDKMNIVGFDFVEVNPKLDVGTNVTSYLGALTVAMFLGFIDEKRRLKLS
;
A
#
# COMPACT_ATOMS: atom_id res chain seq x y z
N ASP A 1 -5.88 -20.51 -11.01
CA ASP A 1 -6.08 -19.92 -9.68
C ASP A 1 -4.78 -19.20 -9.29
N ALA A 2 -4.85 -18.05 -8.63
CA ALA A 2 -3.69 -17.19 -8.35
C ALA A 2 -2.61 -17.93 -7.55
N LEU A 3 -3.01 -18.71 -6.55
CA LEU A 3 -2.09 -19.54 -5.75
C LEU A 3 -1.36 -20.59 -6.61
N ASN A 4 -2.09 -21.26 -7.49
CA ASN A 4 -1.51 -22.27 -8.40
C ASN A 4 -0.58 -21.65 -9.46
N ASN A 5 -0.65 -20.33 -9.65
CA ASN A 5 0.23 -19.57 -10.54
C ASN A 5 1.39 -18.90 -9.79
N GLY A 6 1.61 -19.24 -8.52
CA GLY A 6 2.75 -18.76 -7.72
C GLY A 6 2.50 -17.47 -6.95
N SER A 7 1.27 -16.92 -6.95
CA SER A 7 0.95 -15.76 -6.11
C SER A 7 0.99 -16.13 -4.62
N ARG A 8 1.58 -15.25 -3.82
CA ARG A 8 1.47 -15.33 -2.35
C ARG A 8 0.32 -14.43 -1.90
N ILE A 9 -0.67 -15.01 -1.23
CA ILE A 9 -1.80 -14.27 -0.64
C ILE A 9 -1.54 -14.08 0.86
N ILE A 10 -1.50 -12.83 1.30
CA ILE A 10 -1.38 -12.45 2.71
C ILE A 10 -2.69 -11.81 3.12
N LYS A 11 -3.34 -12.39 4.13
CA LYS A 11 -4.65 -11.91 4.61
C LYS A 11 -4.48 -10.85 5.68
N MET A 12 -5.50 -10.01 5.86
CA MET A 12 -5.52 -9.01 6.94
C MET A 12 -5.29 -9.64 8.32
N SER A 13 -5.81 -10.84 8.60
CA SER A 13 -5.53 -11.54 9.86
C SER A 13 -4.03 -11.81 10.06
N GLU A 14 -3.33 -12.24 8.99
CA GLU A 14 -1.88 -12.48 9.04
C GLU A 14 -1.10 -11.17 9.24
N ILE A 15 -1.57 -10.06 8.63
CA ILE A 15 -1.00 -8.73 8.83
C ILE A 15 -1.17 -8.27 10.27
N ARG A 16 -2.36 -8.45 10.87
CA ARG A 16 -2.61 -8.12 12.29
C ARG A 16 -1.71 -8.91 13.23
N ASP A 17 -1.52 -10.20 12.96
CA ASP A 17 -0.72 -11.09 13.79
C ASP A 17 0.78 -10.76 13.72
N LYS A 18 1.28 -10.39 12.53
CA LYS A 18 2.72 -10.22 12.27
C LYS A 18 3.20 -8.77 12.33
N GLY A 19 2.31 -7.79 12.23
CA GLY A 19 2.66 -6.40 11.95
C GLY A 19 2.89 -6.16 10.45
N ALA A 20 2.40 -5.02 9.96
CA ALA A 20 2.37 -4.68 8.54
C ALA A 20 3.76 -4.60 7.90
N GLU A 21 4.78 -4.21 8.66
CA GLU A 21 6.17 -4.13 8.21
C GLU A 21 6.84 -5.50 7.98
N ASN A 22 6.28 -6.58 8.52
CA ASN A 22 6.91 -7.90 8.52
C ASN A 22 6.38 -8.84 7.42
N ILE A 23 5.35 -8.42 6.69
CA ILE A 23 4.65 -9.30 5.74
C ILE A 23 5.50 -9.64 4.52
N TRP A 24 6.52 -8.83 4.21
CA TRP A 24 7.40 -9.01 3.04
C TRP A 24 8.56 -9.96 3.26
N ASN A 25 8.75 -10.52 4.46
CA ASN A 25 9.95 -11.29 4.81
C ASN A 25 10.26 -12.49 3.88
N HIS A 26 9.24 -13.02 3.20
CA HIS A 26 9.36 -14.11 2.24
C HIS A 26 9.90 -13.69 0.86
N MET A 27 9.93 -12.39 0.56
CA MET A 27 10.41 -11.85 -0.72
C MET A 27 11.95 -11.80 -0.79
N PRO A 28 12.54 -11.80 -2.00
CA PRO A 28 13.97 -11.54 -2.18
C PRO A 28 14.36 -10.11 -1.77
N ASN A 29 15.66 -9.80 -1.76
CA ASN A 29 16.15 -8.44 -1.52
C ASN A 29 16.67 -7.84 -2.82
N GLY A 30 16.38 -6.57 -3.06
CA GLY A 30 16.99 -5.76 -4.13
C GLY A 30 16.44 -6.00 -5.53
N GLU A 31 15.51 -6.94 -5.72
CA GLU A 31 14.83 -7.17 -7.00
C GLU A 31 13.90 -6.02 -7.38
N ASP A 32 13.68 -5.86 -8.69
CA ASP A 32 12.75 -4.88 -9.23
C ASP A 32 11.31 -5.23 -8.84
N CYS A 33 10.59 -4.22 -8.35
CA CYS A 33 9.23 -4.37 -7.84
C CYS A 33 8.36 -3.23 -8.37
N TYR A 34 7.26 -3.62 -9.03
CA TYR A 34 6.15 -2.72 -9.34
C TYR A 34 5.07 -2.90 -8.28
N VAL A 35 4.49 -1.79 -7.80
CA VAL A 35 3.46 -1.82 -6.77
C VAL A 35 2.16 -1.28 -7.35
N THR A 36 1.07 -2.04 -7.24
CA THR A 36 -0.27 -1.51 -7.48
C THR A 36 -0.97 -1.36 -6.13
N ILE A 37 -1.58 -0.20 -5.90
CA ILE A 37 -2.24 0.11 -4.64
C ILE A 37 -3.69 0.46 -4.95
N ASP A 38 -4.59 -0.44 -4.56
CA ASP A 38 -6.02 -0.15 -4.53
C ASP A 38 -6.36 0.64 -3.26
N ILE A 39 -7.17 1.70 -3.40
CA ILE A 39 -7.70 2.45 -2.25
C ILE A 39 -8.54 1.54 -1.33
N ASP A 40 -9.14 0.47 -1.87
CA ASP A 40 -9.95 -0.48 -1.12
C ASP A 40 -9.15 -1.40 -0.19
N ALA A 41 -7.81 -1.36 -0.26
CA ALA A 41 -6.94 -1.97 0.73
C ALA A 41 -7.09 -1.31 2.11
N TYR A 42 -7.51 -0.04 2.16
CA TYR A 42 -7.81 0.65 3.42
C TYR A 42 -9.14 0.19 4.02
N ASP A 43 -9.26 0.26 5.34
CA ASP A 43 -10.51 -0.02 6.03
C ASP A 43 -11.63 0.91 5.54
N MET A 44 -12.82 0.36 5.29
CA MET A 44 -13.96 1.13 4.77
C MET A 44 -14.31 2.39 5.58
N SER A 45 -13.96 2.45 6.87
CA SER A 45 -14.17 3.65 7.69
C SER A 45 -13.34 4.86 7.24
N LEU A 46 -12.26 4.64 6.48
CA LEU A 46 -11.35 5.66 5.98
C LEU A 46 -11.66 6.10 4.55
N VAL A 47 -12.33 5.26 3.76
CA VAL A 47 -12.43 5.40 2.29
C VAL A 47 -13.87 5.35 1.78
N PRO A 48 -14.77 6.27 2.22
CA PRO A 48 -16.15 6.31 1.73
C PRO A 48 -16.27 6.54 0.21
N GLY A 49 -15.23 7.09 -0.44
CA GLY A 49 -15.13 7.29 -1.87
C GLY A 49 -14.62 6.07 -2.65
N CYS A 50 -15.00 4.87 -2.25
CA CYS A 50 -14.64 3.61 -2.90
C CYS A 50 -15.86 2.67 -2.97
N ILE A 51 -16.08 2.00 -4.11
CA ILE A 51 -17.24 1.11 -4.32
C ILE A 51 -17.07 -0.21 -3.56
N SER A 52 -15.86 -0.79 -3.63
CA SER A 52 -15.53 -2.13 -3.15
C SER A 52 -14.98 -2.15 -1.72
N ALA A 53 -15.08 -1.05 -0.98
CA ALA A 53 -14.51 -0.95 0.36
C ALA A 53 -15.07 -2.04 1.31
N GLU A 54 -14.17 -2.74 2.01
CA GLU A 54 -14.49 -3.80 2.96
C GLU A 54 -14.07 -3.43 4.39
N PRO A 55 -14.76 -3.97 5.42
CA PRO A 55 -14.32 -3.80 6.81
C PRO A 55 -13.04 -4.60 7.08
N ASN A 56 -12.26 -4.12 8.06
CA ASN A 56 -10.99 -4.68 8.51
C ASN A 56 -9.83 -4.59 7.49
N GLY A 57 -9.84 -3.54 6.66
CA GLY A 57 -8.71 -3.18 5.80
C GLY A 57 -7.56 -2.53 6.59
N PHE A 58 -6.52 -2.06 5.91
CA PHE A 58 -5.42 -1.32 6.54
C PHE A 58 -5.91 -0.03 7.20
N TYR A 59 -5.31 0.34 8.33
CA TYR A 59 -5.28 1.74 8.76
C TYR A 59 -4.15 2.49 8.04
N PHE A 60 -4.22 3.83 8.07
CA PHE A 60 -3.26 4.68 7.36
C PHE A 60 -1.79 4.32 7.71
N ASP A 61 -1.46 4.25 9.00
CA ASP A 61 -0.09 3.99 9.44
C ASP A 61 0.39 2.58 9.10
N GLU A 62 -0.50 1.58 9.11
CA GLU A 62 -0.18 0.20 8.76
C GLU A 62 0.22 0.08 7.29
N LEU A 63 -0.56 0.68 6.35
CA LEU A 63 -0.17 0.64 4.94
C LEU A 63 1.13 1.39 4.71
N GLN A 64 1.35 2.53 5.38
CA GLN A 64 2.61 3.28 5.28
C GLN A 64 3.81 2.45 5.78
N LYS A 65 3.67 1.72 6.89
CA LYS A 65 4.70 0.79 7.39
C LYS A 65 4.97 -0.35 6.41
N ALA A 66 3.93 -0.93 5.82
CA ALA A 66 4.08 -1.96 4.79
C ALA A 66 4.81 -1.40 3.55
N LEU A 67 4.44 -0.22 3.05
CA LEU A 67 5.09 0.38 1.89
C LEU A 67 6.55 0.79 2.17
N LYS A 68 6.84 1.33 3.36
CA LYS A 68 8.21 1.68 3.74
C LYS A 68 9.12 0.44 3.82
N SER A 69 8.67 -0.61 4.50
CA SER A 69 9.43 -1.86 4.62
C SER A 69 9.62 -2.56 3.26
N LEU A 70 8.61 -2.52 2.39
CA LEU A 70 8.73 -2.99 1.01
C LEU A 70 9.79 -2.20 0.25
N ASN A 71 9.73 -0.86 0.32
CA ASN A 71 10.71 0.02 -0.31
C ASN A 71 12.13 -0.24 0.21
N ASP A 72 12.31 -0.51 1.51
CA ASP A 72 13.62 -0.81 2.08
C ASP A 72 14.18 -2.13 1.52
N LYS A 73 13.31 -3.13 1.34
CA LYS A 73 13.67 -4.47 0.88
C LYS A 73 13.89 -4.57 -0.64
N MET A 74 13.05 -3.90 -1.44
CA MET A 74 12.98 -4.06 -2.90
C MET A 74 13.51 -2.84 -3.65
N ASN A 75 13.68 -2.93 -4.97
CA ASN A 75 13.90 -1.79 -5.85
C ASN A 75 12.58 -1.37 -6.51
N ILE A 76 11.95 -0.30 -6.01
CA ILE A 76 10.68 0.16 -6.56
C ILE A 76 10.92 0.85 -7.91
N VAL A 77 10.45 0.21 -8.99
CA VAL A 77 10.63 0.71 -10.37
C VAL A 77 9.44 1.52 -10.87
N GLY A 78 8.29 1.42 -10.20
CA GLY A 78 7.08 2.17 -10.50
C GLY A 78 5.93 1.75 -9.58
N PHE A 79 4.89 2.57 -9.54
CA PHE A 79 3.64 2.20 -8.89
C PHE A 79 2.45 2.94 -9.49
N ASP A 80 1.25 2.42 -9.25
CA ASP A 80 -0.02 3.09 -9.48
C ASP A 80 -0.86 3.15 -8.20
N PHE A 81 -1.84 4.05 -8.18
CA PHE A 81 -2.81 4.21 -7.09
C PHE A 81 -4.19 4.36 -7.71
N VAL A 82 -5.10 3.42 -7.44
CA VAL A 82 -6.31 3.19 -8.24
C VAL A 82 -7.59 3.19 -7.40
N GLU A 83 -8.74 3.11 -8.09
CA GLU A 83 -10.10 2.96 -7.56
C GLU A 83 -10.64 4.09 -6.65
N VAL A 84 -9.95 5.23 -6.59
CA VAL A 84 -10.49 6.44 -5.95
C VAL A 84 -11.69 6.96 -6.74
N ASN A 85 -12.85 7.07 -6.08
CA ASN A 85 -14.08 7.56 -6.68
C ASN A 85 -14.63 8.81 -5.94
N PRO A 86 -14.24 10.02 -6.37
CA PRO A 86 -14.68 11.27 -5.75
C PRO A 86 -16.21 11.48 -5.76
N LYS A 87 -16.94 10.81 -6.67
CA LYS A 87 -18.40 10.95 -6.73
C LYS A 87 -19.13 10.21 -5.61
N LEU A 88 -18.46 9.24 -4.97
CA LEU A 88 -18.99 8.50 -3.82
C LEU A 88 -18.47 9.03 -2.48
N ASP A 89 -17.44 9.87 -2.53
CA ASP A 89 -16.80 10.41 -1.34
C ASP A 89 -17.76 11.35 -0.59
N VAL A 90 -17.43 11.60 0.68
CA VAL A 90 -18.14 12.59 1.49
C VAL A 90 -17.73 14.01 1.08
N GLY A 91 -18.49 15.02 1.49
CA GLY A 91 -18.28 16.42 1.06
C GLY A 91 -16.88 17.00 1.36
N THR A 92 -16.10 16.36 2.24
CA THR A 92 -14.71 16.74 2.53
C THR A 92 -13.68 16.15 1.56
N ASN A 93 -14.07 15.24 0.65
CA ASN A 93 -13.18 14.49 -0.24
C ASN A 93 -12.05 13.75 0.50
N VAL A 94 -12.38 13.16 1.67
CA VAL A 94 -11.40 12.54 2.56
C VAL A 94 -10.66 11.38 1.90
N THR A 95 -11.32 10.62 1.04
CA THR A 95 -10.73 9.48 0.32
C THR A 95 -9.68 9.96 -0.67
N SER A 96 -10.01 11.01 -1.43
CA SER A 96 -9.06 11.63 -2.37
C SER A 96 -7.84 12.23 -1.64
N TYR A 97 -8.07 12.87 -0.49
CA TYR A 97 -7.00 13.43 0.32
C TYR A 97 -6.08 12.35 0.90
N LEU A 98 -6.66 11.27 1.43
CA LEU A 98 -5.92 10.11 1.95
C LEU A 98 -5.12 9.41 0.86
N GLY A 99 -5.68 9.28 -0.35
CA GLY A 99 -4.95 8.77 -1.52
C GLY A 99 -3.76 9.65 -1.88
N ALA A 100 -3.94 10.98 -1.94
CA ALA A 100 -2.86 11.92 -2.22
C ALA A 100 -1.73 11.85 -1.17
N LEU A 101 -2.07 11.74 0.12
CA LEU A 101 -1.09 11.56 1.19
C LEU A 101 -0.33 10.24 1.03
N THR A 102 -1.02 9.17 0.69
CA THR A 102 -0.41 7.84 0.47
C THR A 102 0.62 7.88 -0.65
N VAL A 103 0.25 8.46 -1.79
CA VAL A 103 1.14 8.65 -2.94
C VAL A 103 2.34 9.52 -2.58
N ALA A 104 2.11 10.66 -1.91
CA ALA A 104 3.18 11.58 -1.54
C ALA A 104 4.19 10.95 -0.57
N MET A 105 3.69 10.22 0.43
CA MET A 105 4.55 9.51 1.40
C MET A 105 5.36 8.40 0.72
N PHE A 106 4.74 7.60 -0.15
CA PHE A 106 5.44 6.52 -0.82
C PHE A 106 6.52 7.03 -1.78
N LEU A 107 6.22 8.09 -2.54
CA LEU A 107 7.24 8.82 -3.33
C LEU A 107 8.38 9.32 -2.45
N GLY A 108 8.06 9.85 -1.26
CA GLY A 108 9.05 10.28 -0.27
C GLY A 108 9.99 9.16 0.17
N PHE A 109 9.46 7.97 0.45
CA PHE A 109 10.27 6.79 0.82
C PHE A 109 11.20 6.34 -0.33
N ILE A 110 10.70 6.37 -1.56
CA ILE A 110 11.48 6.01 -2.76
C ILE A 110 12.61 7.01 -2.98
N ASP A 111 12.30 8.31 -2.87
CA ASP A 111 13.29 9.39 -3.05
C ASP A 111 14.36 9.38 -1.95
N GLU A 112 13.97 9.20 -0.69
CA GLU A 112 14.90 9.07 0.44
C GLU A 112 15.89 7.92 0.20
N LYS A 113 15.39 6.72 -0.16
CA LYS A 113 16.25 5.56 -0.45
C LYS A 113 17.18 5.83 -1.63
N ARG A 114 16.74 6.55 -2.66
CA ARG A 114 17.59 6.93 -3.81
C ARG A 114 18.71 7.88 -3.40
N ARG A 115 18.40 8.90 -2.58
CA ARG A 115 19.42 9.84 -2.07
C ARG A 115 20.48 9.14 -1.23
N LEU A 116 20.08 8.20 -0.37
CA LEU A 116 21.01 7.42 0.46
C LEU A 116 21.93 6.47 -0.35
N LYS A 117 21.51 6.02 -1.53
CA LYS A 117 22.38 5.23 -2.44
C LYS A 117 23.43 6.08 -3.16
N LEU A 118 23.22 7.39 -3.24
CA LEU A 118 24.08 8.33 -3.96
C LEU A 118 25.10 9.03 -3.05
N SER A 119 24.88 8.98 -1.73
CA SER A 119 25.80 9.46 -0.68
C SER A 119 26.81 8.39 -0.27
#